data_AF-A0A7Y9HRH9-F1
#
_entry.id   AF-A0A7Y9HRH9-F1
#
_cell.length_a   1.000
_cell.length_b   1.000
_cell.length_c   1.000
_cell.angle_alpha   90.00
_cell.angle_beta   90.00
_cell.angle_gamma   90.00
#
_symmetry.space_group_name_H-M   'P 1'
#
loop_
_entity.id
_entity.type
_entity.pdbx_description
1 polymer ?
#
loop_
_entity_poly.entity_id
_entity_poly.type
_entity_poly.pdbx_seq_one_letter_code
_entity_poly.pdbx_strand_id
1 'polypeptide(L)'
;MASSYRHVAALLLMLSMGAAGISPAAPFGKVTERSKQKAAAEAERAGVQQKLSALKKDISKTESAKDDAADTLAESEQAISDANRALRDLQQEQADTNVKLQQLSSEHERLAATVAQQKQQLARLLREQYVAGNEDRIKLLLSGDNPNRINRDLQMLAYVSQAQARLLEALRANLKAVEVNQEQAQNAKDELEEIAQEQLQQKAKLEQEKGRRAALLASLSNKLVVQRKEAGNLERDEQRMTALVDKLNKLIAEQAAAAAAEKKRQEQVAAAKAAKAKAEAEARALAKAKAAAEAERQRLARANQNKSGTIKPAQPAAPNPADAIDADEPPKVAAVRPTPAPAPVDETPAKPADIALAPVAPAGAFASLKGQLRAPVAGKVTAKYGSRRGEGPTWKGVFIRASEGAEVHAVATGRVVIAEWMRGFGNLIIIDHGGQYMSLYANNESLFKRPGDTVKPGEVISSVGNTGSSEESGLYFELRHQGATFDPAGWVKF
;
A
#
# COMPACT_ATOMS: atom_id res chain seq x y z
N MET A 1 54.42 -0.13 39.34
CA MET A 1 54.86 0.48 38.06
C MET A 1 53.81 1.54 37.74
N ALA A 2 54.10 2.84 37.59
CA ALA A 2 55.10 3.49 36.73
C ALA A 2 54.77 3.29 35.23
N SER A 3 54.74 4.31 34.35
CA SER A 3 55.21 5.70 34.53
C SER A 3 54.40 6.74 33.74
N SER A 4 54.22 7.90 34.37
CA SER A 4 54.34 9.30 33.87
C SER A 4 54.20 9.64 32.37
N TYR A 5 53.54 10.78 32.12
CA TYR A 5 54.19 11.95 31.47
C TYR A 5 53.77 13.25 32.20
N ARG A 6 54.59 14.32 32.12
CA ARG A 6 54.46 15.54 32.95
C ARG A 6 54.84 16.82 32.20
N HIS A 7 54.13 17.92 32.51
CA HIS A 7 54.50 19.34 32.28
C HIS A 7 54.61 19.77 30.78
N VAL A 8 54.69 21.04 30.33
CA VAL A 8 55.18 22.38 30.77
C VAL A 8 54.37 23.45 29.97
N ALA A 9 54.05 24.73 30.28
CA ALA A 9 54.11 25.73 31.39
C ALA A 9 52.97 26.78 31.12
N ALA A 10 52.53 27.76 31.95
CA ALA A 10 52.99 28.39 33.20
C ALA A 10 53.92 29.64 33.12
N LEU A 11 53.40 30.87 32.87
CA LEU A 11 54.01 32.13 33.37
C LEU A 11 53.04 33.35 33.54
N LEU A 12 53.58 34.36 34.24
CA LEU A 12 53.13 35.65 34.82
C LEU A 12 52.72 36.78 33.81
N LEU A 13 52.33 38.03 34.18
CA LEU A 13 51.63 38.68 35.33
C LEU A 13 51.67 40.24 35.20
N MET A 14 50.53 40.95 35.30
CA MET A 14 50.39 42.45 35.35
C MET A 14 50.93 43.25 34.11
N LEU A 15 50.67 44.55 33.86
CA LEU A 15 50.35 45.71 34.72
C LEU A 15 49.70 46.91 33.96
N SER A 16 48.66 47.54 34.56
CA SER A 16 48.25 48.98 34.49
C SER A 16 47.93 49.76 33.19
N MET A 17 47.12 50.83 33.37
CA MET A 17 46.82 51.98 32.49
C MET A 17 45.91 51.71 31.26
N GLY A 18 44.97 52.59 30.88
CA GLY A 18 44.54 53.85 31.52
C GLY A 18 43.28 54.46 30.86
N ALA A 19 42.54 55.27 31.63
CA ALA A 19 41.18 55.77 31.37
C ALA A 19 40.87 56.40 29.98
N ALA A 20 39.68 56.08 29.45
CA ALA A 20 38.72 57.06 28.90
C ALA A 20 37.30 56.44 28.88
N GLY A 21 36.29 57.16 29.37
CA GLY A 21 34.92 56.64 29.49
C GLY A 21 33.98 57.11 28.39
N ILE A 22 33.38 56.18 27.64
CA ILE A 22 32.16 56.40 26.86
C ILE A 22 31.20 55.25 27.18
N SER A 23 30.12 55.55 27.91
CA SER A 23 29.07 54.57 28.22
C SER A 23 27.94 54.69 27.19
N PRO A 24 27.80 53.73 26.24
CA PRO A 24 26.57 53.60 25.47
C PRO A 24 25.48 53.07 26.41
N ALA A 25 24.62 53.96 26.91
CA ALA A 25 23.47 53.60 27.75
C ALA A 25 22.36 52.93 26.93
N ALA A 26 22.64 51.73 26.41
CA ALA A 26 21.65 50.90 25.73
C ALA A 26 20.50 50.57 26.69
N PRO A 27 19.22 50.70 26.28
CA PRO A 27 18.08 50.42 27.13
C PRO A 27 17.88 48.91 27.27
N PHE A 28 18.69 48.27 28.11
CA PHE A 28 18.48 46.90 28.56
C PHE A 28 17.19 46.81 29.40
N GLY A 29 16.06 46.65 28.72
CA GLY A 29 14.80 46.26 29.34
C GLY A 29 15.03 44.98 30.13
N LYS A 30 14.76 45.01 31.44
CA LYS A 30 15.07 43.89 32.35
C LYS A 30 14.37 42.62 31.86
N VAL A 31 15.15 41.65 31.40
CA VAL A 31 14.64 40.36 30.90
C VAL A 31 13.96 39.62 32.04
N THR A 32 12.63 39.71 32.09
CA THR A 32 11.79 39.09 33.11
C THR A 32 11.90 37.56 33.04
N GLU A 33 11.67 36.88 34.17
CA GLU A 33 11.62 35.40 34.17
C GLU A 33 10.56 34.86 33.21
N ARG A 34 9.43 35.56 33.01
CA ARG A 34 8.42 35.16 32.02
C ARG A 34 8.93 35.22 30.58
N SER A 35 9.75 36.22 30.23
CA SER A 35 10.42 36.26 28.91
C SER A 35 11.49 35.17 28.76
N LYS A 36 12.18 34.76 29.84
CA LYS A 36 13.10 33.60 29.80
C LYS A 36 12.33 32.29 29.62
N GLN A 37 11.25 32.11 30.38
CA GLN A 37 10.36 30.94 30.30
C GLN A 37 9.71 30.83 28.91
N LYS A 38 9.30 31.96 28.30
CA LYS A 38 8.85 31.99 26.91
C LYS A 38 9.96 31.51 25.96
N ALA A 39 11.15 32.10 26.02
CA ALA A 39 12.25 31.74 25.12
C ALA A 39 12.69 30.27 25.27
N ALA A 40 12.63 29.72 26.50
CA ALA A 40 12.86 28.30 26.75
C ALA A 40 11.77 27.42 26.11
N ALA A 41 10.49 27.74 26.30
CA ALA A 41 9.37 27.01 25.71
C ALA A 41 9.37 27.08 24.16
N GLU A 42 9.77 28.20 23.57
CA GLU A 42 9.94 28.35 22.13
C GLU A 42 11.12 27.50 21.60
N ALA A 43 12.24 27.44 22.34
CA ALA A 43 13.38 26.58 22.00
C ALA A 43 13.05 25.08 22.13
N GLU A 44 12.34 24.68 23.20
CA GLU A 44 11.85 23.30 23.37
C GLU A 44 10.88 22.92 22.24
N ARG A 45 9.93 23.80 21.89
CA ARG A 45 9.02 23.61 20.76
C ARG A 45 9.77 23.46 19.44
N ALA A 46 10.78 24.29 19.17
CA ALA A 46 11.61 24.15 17.97
C ALA A 46 12.34 22.79 17.92
N GLY A 47 12.85 22.31 19.06
CA GLY A 47 13.43 20.97 19.19
C GLY A 47 12.41 19.84 18.97
N VAL A 48 11.15 20.00 19.40
CA VAL A 48 10.06 19.05 19.12
C VAL A 48 9.68 19.07 17.64
N GLN A 49 9.59 20.24 17.00
CA GLN A 49 9.33 20.37 15.55
C GLN A 49 10.45 19.74 14.71
N GLN A 50 11.72 19.92 15.10
CA GLN A 50 12.85 19.28 14.44
C GLN A 50 12.80 17.74 14.58
N LYS A 51 12.43 17.22 15.77
CA LYS A 51 12.21 15.79 15.97
C LYS A 51 11.01 15.26 15.16
N LEU A 52 9.90 15.98 15.12
CA LEU A 52 8.69 15.57 14.40
C LEU A 52 8.90 15.56 12.88
N SER A 53 9.63 16.54 12.33
CA SER A 53 10.01 16.58 10.91
C SER A 53 11.04 15.51 10.54
N ALA A 54 12.02 15.24 11.40
CA ALA A 54 12.93 14.11 11.24
C ALA A 54 12.17 12.76 11.27
N LEU A 55 11.28 12.57 12.25
CA LEU A 55 10.50 11.34 12.37
C LEU A 55 9.48 11.18 11.23
N LYS A 56 8.84 12.26 10.74
CA LYS A 56 8.02 12.22 9.52
C LYS A 56 8.84 11.79 8.29
N LYS A 57 10.10 12.23 8.18
CA LYS A 57 11.05 11.78 7.13
C LYS A 57 11.51 10.34 7.31
N ASP A 58 11.67 9.85 8.53
CA ASP A 58 12.06 8.47 8.81
C ASP A 58 10.88 7.48 8.72
N ILE A 59 9.65 7.95 8.95
CA ILE A 59 8.41 7.24 8.58
C ILE A 59 8.33 7.12 7.05
N SER A 60 8.49 8.21 6.29
CA SER A 60 8.42 8.12 4.82
C SER A 60 9.54 7.26 4.22
N LYS A 61 10.74 7.22 4.82
CA LYS A 61 11.78 6.22 4.48
C LYS A 61 11.36 4.79 4.84
N THR A 62 10.66 4.58 5.95
CA THR A 62 10.22 3.24 6.38
C THR A 62 9.04 2.75 5.54
N GLU A 63 8.22 3.66 5.03
CA GLU A 63 7.18 3.38 4.04
C GLU A 63 7.79 3.11 2.65
N SER A 64 8.77 3.88 2.20
CA SER A 64 9.58 3.52 1.01
C SER A 64 10.24 2.14 1.17
N ALA A 65 10.84 1.86 2.33
CA ALA A 65 11.45 0.56 2.60
C ALA A 65 10.43 -0.58 2.80
N LYS A 66 9.14 -0.28 3.05
CA LYS A 66 8.03 -1.25 2.98
C LYS A 66 7.71 -1.56 1.51
N ASP A 67 7.71 -0.54 0.65
CA ASP A 67 7.51 -0.73 -0.79
C ASP A 67 8.71 -1.46 -1.43
N ASP A 68 9.94 -1.21 -0.99
CA ASP A 68 11.14 -1.93 -1.45
C ASP A 68 11.21 -3.35 -0.87
N ALA A 69 10.69 -3.56 0.35
CA ALA A 69 10.43 -4.90 0.88
C ALA A 69 9.25 -5.61 0.20
N ALA A 70 8.48 -4.95 -0.66
CA ALA A 70 7.51 -5.63 -1.53
C ALA A 70 8.24 -6.40 -2.64
N ASP A 71 9.37 -5.89 -3.14
CA ASP A 71 10.18 -6.58 -4.15
C ASP A 71 10.88 -7.82 -3.56
N THR A 72 11.36 -7.75 -2.31
CA THR A 72 11.89 -8.95 -1.61
C THR A 72 10.78 -9.92 -1.17
N LEU A 73 9.55 -9.43 -1.02
CA LEU A 73 8.38 -10.27 -0.77
C LEU A 73 7.84 -10.92 -2.07
N ALA A 74 8.10 -10.32 -3.25
CA ALA A 74 7.63 -10.81 -4.55
C ALA A 74 8.06 -12.26 -4.83
N GLU A 75 9.32 -12.62 -4.54
CA GLU A 75 9.82 -14.00 -4.68
C GLU A 75 9.02 -14.98 -3.82
N SER A 76 8.64 -14.58 -2.60
CA SER A 76 7.87 -15.39 -1.66
C SER A 76 6.39 -15.48 -2.05
N GLU A 77 5.75 -14.38 -2.49
CA GLU A 77 4.36 -14.38 -2.98
C GLU A 77 4.20 -15.16 -4.29
N GLN A 78 5.21 -15.13 -5.17
CA GLN A 78 5.28 -15.96 -6.37
C GLN A 78 5.49 -17.44 -5.99
N ALA A 79 6.39 -17.74 -5.05
CA ALA A 79 6.61 -19.11 -4.57
C ALA A 79 5.39 -19.71 -3.85
N ILE A 80 4.63 -18.90 -3.10
CA ILE A 80 3.34 -19.25 -2.51
C ILE A 80 2.31 -19.51 -3.61
N SER A 81 2.22 -18.61 -4.60
CA SER A 81 1.31 -18.76 -5.75
C SER A 81 1.55 -20.07 -6.49
N ASP A 82 2.80 -20.38 -6.82
CA ASP A 82 3.13 -21.57 -7.60
C ASP A 82 3.09 -22.86 -6.77
N ALA A 83 3.34 -22.81 -5.46
CA ALA A 83 3.10 -23.97 -4.57
C ALA A 83 1.60 -24.28 -4.41
N ASN A 84 0.76 -23.26 -4.21
CA ASN A 84 -0.70 -23.41 -4.20
C ASN A 84 -1.26 -23.88 -5.55
N ARG A 85 -0.68 -23.41 -6.68
CA ARG A 85 -1.01 -23.91 -8.02
C ARG A 85 -0.65 -25.39 -8.16
N ALA A 86 0.59 -25.77 -7.85
CA ALA A 86 1.04 -27.16 -7.92
C ALA A 86 0.18 -28.08 -7.04
N LEU A 87 -0.21 -27.64 -5.84
CA LEU A 87 -1.12 -28.39 -4.97
C LEU A 87 -2.53 -28.57 -5.58
N ARG A 88 -3.04 -27.58 -6.32
CA ARG A 88 -4.31 -27.70 -7.05
C ARG A 88 -4.20 -28.67 -8.23
N ASP A 89 -3.12 -28.57 -8.99
CA ASP A 89 -2.84 -29.41 -10.17
C ASP A 89 -2.69 -30.89 -9.71
N LEU A 90 -1.87 -31.15 -8.68
CA LEU A 90 -1.72 -32.48 -8.05
C LEU A 90 -3.01 -33.02 -7.39
N GLN A 91 -3.91 -32.15 -6.92
CA GLN A 91 -5.20 -32.58 -6.39
C GLN A 91 -6.16 -33.04 -7.52
N GLN A 92 -6.10 -32.39 -8.69
CA GLN A 92 -6.87 -32.82 -9.86
C GLN A 92 -6.33 -34.15 -10.40
N GLU A 93 -5.00 -34.27 -10.54
CA GLU A 93 -4.34 -35.49 -10.99
C GLU A 93 -4.59 -36.68 -10.04
N GLN A 94 -4.58 -36.43 -8.73
CA GLN A 94 -5.00 -37.40 -7.71
C GLN A 94 -6.45 -37.86 -7.91
N ALA A 95 -7.37 -36.95 -8.26
CA ALA A 95 -8.78 -37.30 -8.50
C ALA A 95 -8.94 -38.15 -9.77
N ASP A 96 -8.28 -37.76 -10.87
CA ASP A 96 -8.35 -38.47 -12.15
C ASP A 96 -7.70 -39.87 -12.07
N THR A 97 -6.58 -40.01 -11.36
CA THR A 97 -5.93 -41.31 -11.12
C THR A 97 -6.75 -42.22 -10.18
N ASN A 98 -7.51 -41.66 -9.24
CA ASN A 98 -8.50 -42.44 -8.47
C ASN A 98 -9.66 -42.94 -9.36
N VAL A 99 -10.14 -42.13 -10.31
CA VAL A 99 -11.17 -42.55 -11.29
C VAL A 99 -10.62 -43.64 -12.22
N LYS A 100 -9.38 -43.50 -12.70
CA LYS A 100 -8.62 -44.50 -13.48
C LYS A 100 -8.52 -45.85 -12.72
N LEU A 101 -8.19 -45.84 -11.43
CA LEU A 101 -8.18 -47.05 -10.60
C LEU A 101 -9.57 -47.69 -10.43
N GLN A 102 -10.63 -46.90 -10.26
CA GLN A 102 -12.01 -47.44 -10.18
C GLN A 102 -12.43 -48.11 -11.49
N GLN A 103 -12.06 -47.54 -12.64
CA GLN A 103 -12.30 -48.13 -13.96
C GLN A 103 -11.51 -49.44 -14.14
N LEU A 104 -10.21 -49.44 -13.80
CA LEU A 104 -9.37 -50.63 -13.87
C LEU A 104 -9.88 -51.76 -12.96
N SER A 105 -10.33 -51.46 -11.73
CA SER A 105 -10.93 -52.44 -10.83
C SER A 105 -12.24 -53.02 -11.39
N SER A 106 -13.08 -52.18 -12.00
CA SER A 106 -14.35 -52.62 -12.61
C SER A 106 -14.12 -53.52 -13.83
N GLU A 107 -13.07 -53.23 -14.61
CA GLU A 107 -12.63 -54.09 -15.70
C GLU A 107 -12.03 -55.41 -15.16
N HIS A 108 -11.24 -55.35 -14.09
CA HIS A 108 -10.64 -56.52 -13.46
C HIS A 108 -11.69 -57.56 -13.05
N GLU A 109 -12.74 -57.13 -12.35
CA GLU A 109 -13.85 -58.01 -11.93
C GLU A 109 -14.56 -58.64 -13.13
N ARG A 110 -14.81 -57.86 -14.19
CA ARG A 110 -15.43 -58.34 -15.43
C ARG A 110 -14.56 -59.36 -16.17
N LEU A 111 -13.25 -59.11 -16.27
CA LEU A 111 -12.30 -60.04 -16.88
C LEU A 111 -12.17 -61.32 -16.04
N ALA A 112 -12.04 -61.20 -14.72
CA ALA A 112 -11.97 -62.33 -13.80
C ALA A 112 -13.21 -63.24 -13.88
N ALA A 113 -14.41 -62.65 -13.91
CA ALA A 113 -15.66 -63.39 -14.10
C ALA A 113 -15.72 -64.10 -15.46
N THR A 114 -15.30 -63.42 -16.54
CA THR A 114 -15.23 -63.99 -17.89
C THR A 114 -14.25 -65.17 -17.96
N VAL A 115 -13.06 -65.02 -17.38
CA VAL A 115 -12.03 -66.05 -17.28
C VAL A 115 -12.51 -67.24 -16.44
N ALA A 116 -13.23 -67.00 -15.34
CA ALA A 116 -13.82 -68.06 -14.51
C ALA A 116 -14.87 -68.88 -15.29
N GLN A 117 -15.78 -68.20 -16.00
CA GLN A 117 -16.77 -68.86 -16.86
C GLN A 117 -16.10 -69.68 -17.98
N GLN A 118 -15.12 -69.12 -18.68
CA GLN A 118 -14.37 -69.82 -19.73
C GLN A 118 -13.63 -71.06 -19.18
N LYS A 119 -12.99 -70.95 -18.01
CA LYS A 119 -12.35 -72.07 -17.32
C LYS A 119 -13.37 -73.16 -16.95
N GLN A 120 -14.55 -72.79 -16.45
CA GLN A 120 -15.62 -73.75 -16.12
C GLN A 120 -16.17 -74.46 -17.37
N GLN A 121 -16.38 -73.74 -18.48
CA GLN A 121 -16.80 -74.30 -19.76
C GLN A 121 -15.76 -75.29 -20.31
N LEU A 122 -14.48 -74.90 -20.33
CA LEU A 122 -13.38 -75.76 -20.78
C LEU A 122 -13.22 -77.00 -19.89
N ALA A 123 -13.27 -76.85 -18.57
CA ALA A 123 -13.21 -77.98 -17.63
C ALA A 123 -14.38 -78.97 -17.78
N ARG A 124 -15.56 -78.47 -18.15
CA ARG A 124 -16.70 -79.33 -18.51
C ARG A 124 -16.44 -80.11 -19.81
N LEU A 125 -16.02 -79.43 -20.88
CA LEU A 125 -15.74 -80.06 -22.18
C LEU A 125 -14.65 -81.13 -22.08
N LEU A 126 -13.56 -80.85 -21.35
CA LEU A 126 -12.48 -81.82 -21.11
C LEU A 126 -12.96 -83.04 -20.32
N ARG A 127 -13.86 -82.85 -19.34
CA ARG A 127 -14.47 -83.96 -18.60
C ARG A 127 -15.40 -84.80 -19.48
N GLU A 128 -16.22 -84.16 -20.31
CA GLU A 128 -17.11 -84.85 -21.24
C GLU A 128 -16.30 -85.65 -22.29
N GLN A 129 -15.22 -85.08 -22.83
CA GLN A 129 -14.29 -85.79 -23.74
C GLN A 129 -13.58 -86.98 -23.07
N TYR A 130 -13.14 -86.83 -21.82
CA TYR A 130 -12.51 -87.90 -21.05
C TYR A 130 -13.48 -89.06 -20.75
N VAL A 131 -14.70 -88.74 -20.29
CA VAL A 131 -15.74 -89.75 -19.99
C VAL A 131 -16.26 -90.43 -21.26
N ALA A 132 -16.35 -89.72 -22.39
CA ALA A 132 -16.71 -90.29 -23.68
C ALA A 132 -15.59 -91.15 -24.32
N GLY A 133 -14.42 -91.27 -23.67
CA GLY A 133 -13.34 -92.15 -24.14
C GLY A 133 -12.70 -91.73 -25.47
N ASN A 134 -12.71 -90.42 -25.78
CA ASN A 134 -12.12 -89.80 -26.97
C ASN A 134 -12.32 -90.62 -28.26
N GLU A 135 -13.53 -90.60 -28.83
CA GLU A 135 -13.82 -91.27 -30.10
C GLU A 135 -13.02 -90.65 -31.25
N ASP A 136 -11.88 -91.26 -31.57
CA ASP A 136 -11.01 -90.81 -32.64
C ASP A 136 -11.74 -90.75 -33.97
N ARG A 137 -11.46 -89.71 -34.75
CA ARG A 137 -11.99 -89.54 -36.12
C ARG A 137 -11.66 -90.73 -37.02
N ILE A 138 -10.57 -91.44 -36.69
CA ILE A 138 -10.13 -92.70 -37.32
C ILE A 138 -11.07 -93.85 -36.96
N LYS A 139 -11.49 -93.99 -35.69
CA LYS A 139 -12.48 -94.99 -35.24
C LYS A 139 -13.81 -94.83 -35.97
N LEU A 140 -14.24 -93.58 -36.19
CA LEU A 140 -15.49 -93.25 -36.90
C LEU A 140 -15.39 -93.44 -38.44
N LEU A 141 -14.18 -93.39 -39.00
CA LEU A 141 -13.91 -93.78 -40.39
C LEU A 141 -13.83 -95.30 -40.58
N LEU A 142 -13.48 -96.05 -39.52
CA LEU A 142 -13.34 -97.51 -39.53
C LEU A 142 -14.58 -98.27 -39.02
N SER A 143 -15.67 -97.59 -38.64
CA SER A 143 -16.88 -98.25 -38.09
C SER A 143 -17.70 -99.01 -39.13
N GLY A 144 -17.53 -98.71 -40.42
CA GLY A 144 -18.37 -99.25 -41.50
C GLY A 144 -19.76 -98.58 -41.63
N ASP A 145 -19.99 -97.45 -40.93
CA ASP A 145 -21.21 -96.65 -41.03
C ASP A 145 -21.49 -96.11 -42.45
N ASN A 146 -22.72 -95.61 -42.65
CA ASN A 146 -23.12 -94.94 -43.88
C ASN A 146 -22.19 -93.73 -44.20
N PRO A 147 -21.56 -93.65 -45.40
CA PRO A 147 -20.61 -92.58 -45.73
C PRO A 147 -21.15 -91.16 -45.59
N ASN A 148 -22.45 -90.93 -45.86
CA ASN A 148 -23.08 -89.62 -45.71
C ASN A 148 -23.22 -89.21 -44.25
N ARG A 149 -23.46 -90.19 -43.35
CA ARG A 149 -23.46 -89.98 -41.90
C ARG A 149 -22.05 -89.67 -41.42
N ILE A 150 -21.06 -90.50 -41.79
CA ILE A 150 -19.64 -90.30 -41.44
C ILE A 150 -19.17 -88.90 -41.86
N ASN A 151 -19.45 -88.46 -43.09
CA ASN A 151 -19.07 -87.13 -43.56
C ASN A 151 -19.68 -86.00 -42.72
N ARG A 152 -20.99 -86.03 -42.47
CA ARG A 152 -21.67 -85.03 -41.64
C ARG A 152 -21.13 -85.00 -40.22
N ASP A 153 -20.94 -86.17 -39.61
CA ASP A 153 -20.53 -86.28 -38.21
C ASP A 153 -19.04 -85.87 -38.06
N LEU A 154 -18.19 -86.15 -39.06
CA LEU A 154 -16.81 -85.61 -39.17
C LEU A 154 -16.76 -84.08 -39.35
N GLN A 155 -17.70 -83.48 -40.07
CA GLN A 155 -17.83 -82.03 -40.21
C GLN A 155 -18.25 -81.39 -38.88
N MET A 156 -19.21 -81.99 -38.15
CA MET A 156 -19.60 -81.53 -36.81
C MET A 156 -18.42 -81.56 -35.83
N LEU A 157 -17.61 -82.63 -35.85
CA LEU A 157 -16.36 -82.68 -35.07
C LEU A 157 -15.34 -81.60 -35.47
N ALA A 158 -15.32 -81.14 -36.73
CA ALA A 158 -14.48 -80.03 -37.16
C ALA A 158 -14.97 -78.67 -36.65
N TYR A 159 -16.30 -78.44 -36.64
CA TYR A 159 -16.87 -77.24 -36.04
C TYR A 159 -16.63 -77.18 -34.52
N VAL A 160 -16.74 -78.31 -33.82
CA VAL A 160 -16.47 -78.41 -32.38
C VAL A 160 -15.00 -78.10 -32.07
N SER A 161 -14.03 -78.68 -32.80
CA SER A 161 -12.62 -78.41 -32.55
C SER A 161 -12.21 -76.97 -32.90
N GLN A 162 -12.79 -76.37 -33.93
CA GLN A 162 -12.62 -74.93 -34.22
C GLN A 162 -13.21 -74.05 -33.12
N ALA A 163 -14.36 -74.40 -32.55
CA ALA A 163 -14.96 -73.67 -31.43
C ALA A 163 -14.11 -73.79 -30.15
N GLN A 164 -13.55 -74.97 -29.86
CA GLN A 164 -12.62 -75.20 -28.75
C GLN A 164 -11.32 -74.40 -28.91
N ALA A 165 -10.76 -74.34 -30.13
CA ALA A 165 -9.57 -73.53 -30.42
C ALA A 165 -9.83 -72.03 -30.15
N ARG A 166 -10.94 -71.48 -30.67
CA ARG A 166 -11.35 -70.09 -30.42
C ARG A 166 -11.58 -69.79 -28.93
N LEU A 167 -12.14 -70.74 -28.18
CA LEU A 167 -12.32 -70.61 -26.72
C LEU A 167 -10.97 -70.54 -26.00
N LEU A 168 -9.99 -71.35 -26.40
CA LEU A 168 -8.63 -71.33 -25.85
C LEU A 168 -7.86 -70.05 -26.21
N GLU A 169 -8.01 -69.55 -27.44
CA GLU A 169 -7.45 -68.27 -27.86
C GLU A 169 -8.06 -67.09 -27.09
N ALA A 170 -9.39 -67.04 -26.97
CA ALA A 170 -10.09 -66.02 -26.19
C ALA A 170 -9.72 -66.08 -24.70
N LEU A 171 -9.57 -67.27 -24.11
CA LEU A 171 -9.11 -67.44 -22.73
C LEU A 171 -7.66 -66.95 -22.54
N ARG A 172 -6.76 -67.23 -23.49
CA ARG A 172 -5.38 -66.69 -23.47
C ARG A 172 -5.34 -65.18 -23.58
N ALA A 173 -6.14 -64.59 -24.48
CA ALA A 173 -6.28 -63.15 -24.63
C ALA A 173 -6.82 -62.49 -23.34
N ASN A 174 -7.86 -63.07 -22.74
CA ASN A 174 -8.44 -62.57 -21.49
C ASN A 174 -7.48 -62.70 -20.30
N LEU A 175 -6.70 -63.77 -20.22
CA LEU A 175 -5.66 -63.92 -19.17
C LEU A 175 -4.56 -62.86 -19.31
N LYS A 176 -4.11 -62.56 -20.55
CA LYS A 176 -3.18 -61.44 -20.78
C LYS A 176 -3.80 -60.07 -20.49
N ALA A 177 -5.10 -59.90 -20.76
CA ALA A 177 -5.80 -58.67 -20.40
C ALA A 177 -5.86 -58.48 -18.87
N VAL A 178 -6.05 -59.54 -18.08
CA VAL A 178 -5.97 -59.49 -16.60
C VAL A 178 -4.56 -59.08 -16.14
N GLU A 179 -3.52 -59.64 -16.74
CA GLU A 179 -2.12 -59.32 -16.45
C GLU A 179 -1.81 -57.83 -16.70
N VAL A 180 -2.13 -57.32 -17.90
CA VAL A 180 -1.93 -55.90 -18.26
C VAL A 180 -2.78 -54.96 -17.40
N ASN A 181 -4.03 -55.33 -17.08
CA ASN A 181 -4.90 -54.57 -16.18
C ASN A 181 -4.33 -54.52 -14.74
N GLN A 182 -3.69 -55.61 -14.26
CA GLN A 182 -2.98 -55.63 -12.98
C GLN A 182 -1.72 -54.76 -12.98
N GLU A 183 -0.92 -54.77 -14.06
CA GLU A 183 0.23 -53.87 -14.23
C GLU A 183 -0.22 -52.40 -14.21
N GLN A 184 -1.25 -52.05 -14.98
CA GLN A 184 -1.82 -50.70 -15.02
C GLN A 184 -2.38 -50.27 -13.65
N ALA A 185 -3.03 -51.19 -12.93
CA ALA A 185 -3.55 -50.96 -11.59
C ALA A 185 -2.46 -50.98 -10.49
N GLN A 186 -1.22 -51.35 -10.78
CA GLN A 186 -0.09 -51.14 -9.88
C GLN A 186 0.59 -49.81 -10.18
N ASN A 187 0.91 -49.55 -11.45
CA ASN A 187 1.48 -48.28 -11.89
C ASN A 187 0.63 -47.08 -11.40
N ALA A 188 -0.71 -47.19 -11.45
CA ALA A 188 -1.63 -46.15 -10.99
C ALA A 188 -1.76 -46.02 -9.45
N LYS A 189 -1.19 -46.94 -8.67
CA LYS A 189 -0.98 -46.76 -7.22
C LYS A 189 0.36 -46.09 -6.95
N ASP A 190 1.40 -46.51 -7.66
CA ASP A 190 2.74 -45.96 -7.54
C ASP A 190 2.72 -44.45 -7.90
N GLU A 191 1.96 -44.10 -8.95
CA GLU A 191 1.58 -42.73 -9.36
C GLU A 191 0.89 -41.94 -8.23
N LEU A 192 -0.01 -42.58 -7.45
CA LEU A 192 -0.63 -41.94 -6.28
C LEU A 192 0.33 -41.76 -5.10
N GLU A 193 1.30 -42.65 -4.91
CA GLU A 193 2.34 -42.51 -3.88
C GLU A 193 3.33 -41.39 -4.23
N GLU A 194 3.68 -41.24 -5.52
CA GLU A 194 4.49 -40.13 -6.03
C GLU A 194 3.76 -38.78 -5.84
N ILE A 195 2.50 -38.67 -6.28
CA ILE A 195 1.64 -37.49 -6.06
C ILE A 195 1.51 -37.15 -4.57
N ALA A 196 1.37 -38.14 -3.70
CA ALA A 196 1.30 -37.92 -2.25
C ALA A 196 2.61 -37.37 -1.67
N GLN A 197 3.78 -37.84 -2.16
CA GLN A 197 5.08 -37.30 -1.78
C GLN A 197 5.29 -35.87 -2.30
N GLU A 198 4.92 -35.57 -3.54
CA GLU A 198 4.97 -34.21 -4.08
C GLU A 198 4.07 -33.25 -3.29
N GLN A 199 2.82 -33.66 -3.00
CA GLN A 199 1.91 -32.83 -2.18
C GLN A 199 2.51 -32.51 -0.80
N LEU A 200 3.24 -33.43 -0.16
CA LEU A 200 3.92 -33.17 1.11
C LEU A 200 5.08 -32.17 0.94
N GLN A 201 5.87 -32.28 -0.12
CA GLN A 201 6.94 -31.34 -0.42
C GLN A 201 6.41 -29.92 -0.70
N GLN A 202 5.36 -29.78 -1.53
CA GLN A 202 4.77 -28.48 -1.82
C GLN A 202 4.10 -27.86 -0.58
N LYS A 203 3.45 -28.66 0.29
CA LYS A 203 2.92 -28.20 1.59
C LYS A 203 4.04 -27.70 2.51
N ALA A 204 5.16 -28.42 2.61
CA ALA A 204 6.30 -28.00 3.43
C ALA A 204 6.93 -26.68 2.93
N LYS A 205 7.06 -26.53 1.60
CA LYS A 205 7.51 -25.28 0.95
C LYS A 205 6.53 -24.12 1.20
N LEU A 206 5.23 -24.37 1.07
CA LEU A 206 4.19 -23.37 1.29
C LEU A 206 4.20 -22.82 2.72
N GLU A 207 4.30 -23.70 3.74
CA GLU A 207 4.41 -23.29 5.15
C GLU A 207 5.71 -22.52 5.42
N GLN A 208 6.83 -22.92 4.80
CA GLN A 208 8.10 -22.21 4.90
C GLN A 208 8.00 -20.77 4.36
N GLU A 209 7.39 -20.57 3.18
CA GLU A 209 7.22 -19.25 2.59
C GLU A 209 6.18 -18.40 3.34
N LYS A 210 5.04 -18.99 3.75
CA LYS A 210 4.06 -18.29 4.58
C LYS A 210 4.66 -17.85 5.92
N GLY A 211 5.55 -18.65 6.51
CA GLY A 211 6.33 -18.28 7.69
C GLY A 211 7.31 -17.12 7.43
N ARG A 212 8.05 -17.15 6.32
CA ARG A 212 8.97 -16.06 5.90
C ARG A 212 8.22 -14.74 5.71
N ARG A 213 7.13 -14.78 4.93
CA ARG A 213 6.20 -13.67 4.70
C ARG A 213 5.65 -13.08 6.00
N ALA A 214 5.13 -13.93 6.89
CA ALA A 214 4.55 -13.50 8.16
C ALA A 214 5.60 -12.81 9.06
N ALA A 215 6.83 -13.35 9.13
CA ALA A 215 7.91 -12.77 9.91
C ALA A 215 8.34 -11.38 9.37
N LEU A 216 8.46 -11.25 8.05
CA LEU A 216 8.81 -9.96 7.42
C LEU A 216 7.72 -8.91 7.68
N LEU A 217 6.46 -9.23 7.43
CA LEU A 217 5.31 -8.33 7.65
C LEU A 217 5.15 -7.95 9.13
N ALA A 218 5.37 -8.89 10.06
CA ALA A 218 5.41 -8.60 11.49
C ALA A 218 6.55 -7.64 11.87
N SER A 219 7.74 -7.77 11.28
CA SER A 219 8.86 -6.87 11.57
C SER A 219 8.60 -5.43 11.09
N LEU A 220 8.04 -5.29 9.88
CA LEU A 220 7.73 -3.99 9.26
C LEU A 220 6.57 -3.28 9.97
N SER A 221 5.49 -3.99 10.28
CA SER A 221 4.32 -3.43 10.98
C SER A 221 4.67 -2.96 12.39
N ASN A 222 5.42 -3.75 13.17
CA ASN A 222 5.87 -3.34 14.51
C ASN A 222 6.71 -2.04 14.47
N LYS A 223 7.62 -1.92 13.50
CA LYS A 223 8.45 -0.72 13.31
C LYS A 223 7.61 0.52 13.01
N LEU A 224 6.64 0.42 12.09
CA LEU A 224 5.72 1.50 11.76
C LEU A 224 4.79 1.88 12.92
N VAL A 225 4.31 0.90 13.70
CA VAL A 225 3.46 1.15 14.89
C VAL A 225 4.23 1.93 15.96
N VAL A 226 5.50 1.60 16.22
CA VAL A 226 6.35 2.36 17.15
C VAL A 226 6.56 3.79 16.65
N GLN A 227 7.00 3.97 15.40
CA GLN A 227 7.25 5.30 14.83
C GLN A 227 6.00 6.18 14.80
N ARG A 228 4.83 5.64 14.40
CA ARG A 228 3.55 6.37 14.40
C ARG A 228 3.10 6.73 15.82
N LYS A 229 3.35 5.88 16.83
CA LYS A 229 3.06 6.17 18.24
C LYS A 229 3.96 7.28 18.80
N GLU A 230 5.24 7.29 18.45
CA GLU A 230 6.18 8.36 18.83
C GLU A 230 5.83 9.70 18.17
N ALA A 231 5.48 9.70 16.87
CA ALA A 231 5.02 10.89 16.15
C ALA A 231 3.76 11.48 16.79
N GLY A 232 2.76 10.63 17.11
CA GLY A 232 1.54 11.07 17.79
C GLY A 232 1.75 11.55 19.23
N ASN A 233 2.85 11.17 19.90
CA ASN A 233 3.24 11.77 21.17
C ASN A 233 3.85 13.16 20.96
N LEU A 234 4.85 13.27 20.09
CA LEU A 234 5.54 14.53 19.76
C LEU A 234 4.56 15.60 19.24
N GLU A 235 3.57 15.23 18.43
CA GLU A 235 2.56 16.14 17.89
C GLU A 235 1.59 16.66 18.98
N ARG A 236 1.21 15.81 19.95
CA ARG A 236 0.46 16.24 21.14
C ARG A 236 1.29 17.18 22.02
N ASP A 237 2.58 16.95 22.15
CA ASP A 237 3.47 17.81 22.92
C ASP A 237 3.77 19.13 22.20
N GLU A 238 3.84 19.16 20.86
CA GLU A 238 3.90 20.40 20.09
C GLU A 238 2.62 21.24 20.29
N GLN A 239 1.44 20.62 20.26
CA GLN A 239 0.17 21.29 20.52
C GLN A 239 0.12 21.89 21.94
N ARG A 240 0.57 21.13 22.96
CA ARG A 240 0.69 21.59 24.35
C ARG A 240 1.65 22.78 24.48
N MET A 241 2.83 22.71 23.87
CA MET A 241 3.82 23.79 23.92
C MET A 241 3.36 25.03 23.14
N THR A 242 2.65 24.86 22.03
CA THR A 242 2.03 25.99 21.30
C THR A 242 1.02 26.70 22.18
N ALA A 243 0.08 25.97 22.80
CA ALA A 243 -0.90 26.55 23.73
C ALA A 243 -0.26 27.19 24.98
N LEU A 244 0.88 26.68 25.46
CA LEU A 244 1.66 27.29 26.53
C LEU A 244 2.31 28.61 26.07
N VAL A 245 2.94 28.64 24.90
CA VAL A 245 3.55 29.85 24.32
C VAL A 245 2.48 30.93 24.07
N ASP A 246 1.30 30.57 23.57
CA ASP A 246 0.18 31.51 23.38
C ASP A 246 -0.34 32.07 24.72
N LYS A 247 -0.45 31.22 25.75
CA LYS A 247 -0.81 31.64 27.11
C LYS A 247 0.25 32.56 27.73
N LEU A 248 1.53 32.29 27.51
CA LEU A 248 2.64 33.16 27.94
C LEU A 248 2.65 34.48 27.16
N ASN A 249 2.43 34.47 25.85
CA ASN A 249 2.28 35.66 25.01
C ASN A 249 1.15 36.56 25.54
N LYS A 250 -0.02 35.98 25.84
CA LYS A 250 -1.15 36.72 26.43
C LYS A 250 -0.79 37.33 27.80
N LEU A 251 -0.19 36.55 28.70
CA LEU A 251 0.21 37.03 30.04
C LEU A 251 1.33 38.10 30.00
N ILE A 252 2.21 38.06 29.00
CA ILE A 252 3.25 39.07 28.76
C ILE A 252 2.61 40.34 28.18
N ALA A 253 1.68 40.22 27.23
CA ALA A 253 0.94 41.34 26.67
C ALA A 253 0.08 42.04 27.74
N GLU A 254 -0.60 41.28 28.60
CA GLU A 254 -1.36 41.82 29.75
C GLU A 254 -0.45 42.59 30.73
N GLN A 255 0.74 42.06 31.05
CA GLN A 255 1.70 42.78 31.90
C GLN A 255 2.33 44.00 31.21
N ALA A 256 2.61 43.93 29.91
CA ALA A 256 3.12 45.08 29.15
C ALA A 256 2.07 46.20 29.06
N ALA A 257 0.80 45.85 28.82
CA ALA A 257 -0.32 46.78 28.83
C ALA A 257 -0.53 47.39 30.23
N ALA A 258 -0.48 46.60 31.30
CA ALA A 258 -0.57 47.08 32.67
C ALA A 258 0.59 48.02 33.04
N ALA A 259 1.83 47.68 32.68
CA ALA A 259 3.00 48.52 32.91
C ALA A 259 2.96 49.81 32.07
N ALA A 260 2.45 49.77 30.83
CA ALA A 260 2.25 50.95 30.00
C ALA A 260 1.11 51.85 30.53
N ALA A 261 0.02 51.27 31.05
CA ALA A 261 -1.06 52.01 31.69
C ALA A 261 -0.61 52.66 33.00
N GLU A 262 0.21 51.97 33.79
CA GLU A 262 0.78 52.51 35.03
C GLU A 262 1.85 53.59 34.75
N LYS A 263 2.68 53.41 33.72
CA LYS A 263 3.59 54.47 33.22
C LYS A 263 2.81 55.70 32.75
N LYS A 264 1.72 55.52 31.98
CA LYS A 264 0.81 56.62 31.58
C LYS A 264 0.15 57.30 32.78
N ARG A 265 -0.24 56.55 33.82
CA ARG A 265 -0.74 57.14 35.08
C ARG A 265 0.34 57.96 35.79
N GLN A 266 1.56 57.47 35.87
CA GLN A 266 2.68 58.19 36.50
C GLN A 266 3.03 59.47 35.71
N GLU A 267 3.01 59.40 34.38
CA GLU A 267 3.14 60.56 33.48
C GLU A 267 1.99 61.56 33.68
N GLN A 268 0.73 61.11 33.77
CA GLN A 268 -0.42 61.95 34.06
C GLN A 268 -0.35 62.60 35.45
N VAL A 269 0.07 61.87 36.49
CA VAL A 269 0.25 62.40 37.85
C VAL A 269 1.42 63.38 37.92
N ALA A 270 2.50 63.14 37.18
CA ALA A 270 3.62 64.07 37.05
C ALA A 270 3.18 65.35 36.32
N ALA A 271 2.45 65.22 35.21
CA ALA A 271 1.89 66.33 34.45
C ALA A 271 0.89 67.15 35.29
N ALA A 272 0.01 66.50 36.06
CA ALA A 272 -0.92 67.17 36.96
C ALA A 272 -0.21 67.93 38.10
N LYS A 273 0.86 67.33 38.68
CA LYS A 273 1.71 68.03 39.66
C LYS A 273 2.44 69.22 39.04
N ALA A 274 2.98 69.07 37.83
CA ALA A 274 3.66 70.15 37.10
C ALA A 274 2.69 71.28 36.74
N ALA A 275 1.48 70.96 36.27
CA ALA A 275 0.43 71.94 35.98
C ALA A 275 0.00 72.69 37.25
N LYS A 276 -0.19 71.99 38.38
CA LYS A 276 -0.50 72.62 39.67
C LYS A 276 0.65 73.53 40.15
N ALA A 277 1.90 73.08 40.06
CA ALA A 277 3.07 73.89 40.42
C ALA A 277 3.20 75.14 39.52
N LYS A 278 2.88 75.02 38.23
CA LYS A 278 2.85 76.15 37.29
C LYS A 278 1.72 77.13 37.62
N ALA A 279 0.52 76.66 37.93
CA ALA A 279 -0.59 77.49 38.38
C ALA A 279 -0.29 78.20 39.72
N GLU A 280 0.37 77.53 40.68
CA GLU A 280 0.84 78.18 41.91
C GLU A 280 1.93 79.21 41.65
N ALA A 281 2.84 78.98 40.69
CA ALA A 281 3.85 79.96 40.28
C ALA A 281 3.22 81.18 39.59
N GLU A 282 2.24 80.97 38.70
CA GLU A 282 1.48 82.02 38.03
C GLU A 282 0.62 82.83 39.03
N ALA A 283 -0.01 82.17 40.01
CA ALA A 283 -0.71 82.84 41.10
C ALA A 283 0.24 83.69 41.98
N ARG A 284 1.44 83.19 42.29
CA ARG A 284 2.48 83.96 43.01
C ARG A 284 3.03 85.12 42.17
N ALA A 285 3.14 84.95 40.86
CA ALA A 285 3.52 86.03 39.94
C ALA A 285 2.44 87.10 39.87
N LEU A 286 1.16 86.72 39.76
CA LEU A 286 0.02 87.64 39.76
C LEU A 286 -0.10 88.39 41.10
N ALA A 287 0.15 87.73 42.24
CA ALA A 287 0.20 88.37 43.55
C ALA A 287 1.34 89.41 43.64
N LYS A 288 2.55 89.08 43.17
CA LYS A 288 3.67 90.04 43.07
C LYS A 288 3.35 91.20 42.12
N ALA A 289 2.69 90.95 40.99
CA ALA A 289 2.29 91.98 40.04
C ALA A 289 1.24 92.94 40.64
N LYS A 290 0.29 92.44 41.44
CA LYS A 290 -0.66 93.29 42.18
C LYS A 290 0.03 94.16 43.23
N ALA A 291 0.93 93.58 44.03
CA ALA A 291 1.72 94.34 45.01
C ALA A 291 2.62 95.41 44.33
N ALA A 292 3.19 95.10 43.16
CA ALA A 292 3.93 96.08 42.36
C ALA A 292 3.02 97.21 41.84
N ALA A 293 1.81 96.90 41.38
CA ALA A 293 0.84 97.90 40.91
C ALA A 293 0.33 98.82 42.04
N GLU A 294 0.24 98.34 43.28
CA GLU A 294 -0.07 99.18 44.45
C GLU A 294 1.10 100.08 44.84
N ALA A 295 2.35 99.59 44.76
CA ALA A 295 3.54 100.43 44.93
C ALA A 295 3.67 101.51 43.84
N GLU A 296 3.32 101.16 42.60
CA GLU A 296 3.32 102.09 41.46
C GLU A 296 2.24 103.18 41.63
N ARG A 297 1.04 102.82 42.11
CA ARG A 297 -0.01 103.78 42.51
C ARG A 297 0.46 104.76 43.58
N GLN A 298 1.31 104.34 44.53
CA GLN A 298 1.88 105.24 45.54
C GLN A 298 2.97 106.17 44.96
N ARG A 299 3.73 105.71 43.95
CA ARG A 299 4.74 106.54 43.26
C ARG A 299 4.11 107.60 42.35
N LEU A 300 3.06 107.25 41.62
CA LEU A 300 2.38 108.14 40.67
C LEU A 300 1.68 109.35 41.33
N ALA A 301 1.57 109.38 42.67
CA ALA A 301 1.08 110.54 43.42
C ALA A 301 2.15 111.65 43.65
N ARG A 302 3.41 111.47 43.21
CA ARG A 302 4.53 112.40 43.47
C ARG A 302 5.36 112.78 42.23
N ALA A 303 4.75 112.91 41.06
CA ALA A 303 5.36 113.56 39.89
C ALA A 303 4.30 114.28 39.07
N ASN A 304 4.45 115.59 38.87
CA ASN A 304 3.48 116.43 38.17
C ASN A 304 4.19 117.26 37.09
N GLN A 305 3.48 117.60 36.00
CA GLN A 305 3.82 118.61 34.97
C GLN A 305 5.00 118.34 33.98
N ASN A 306 4.66 118.39 32.68
CA ASN A 306 5.50 118.82 31.52
C ASN A 306 6.72 117.93 31.08
N LYS A 307 7.08 117.80 29.78
CA LYS A 307 6.48 118.25 28.50
C LYS A 307 7.03 117.47 27.27
N SER A 308 6.15 117.14 26.31
CA SER A 308 6.29 117.19 24.83
C SER A 308 7.46 116.52 24.05
N GLY A 309 7.09 115.64 23.09
CA GLY A 309 7.81 115.38 21.81
C GLY A 309 8.55 114.03 21.67
N THR A 310 8.58 113.34 20.50
CA THR A 310 7.86 113.55 19.22
C THR A 310 7.85 112.27 18.33
N ILE A 311 6.69 111.94 17.72
CA ILE A 311 6.42 111.36 16.36
C ILE A 311 7.37 110.27 15.77
N LYS A 312 6.93 109.10 15.23
CA LYS A 312 5.56 108.50 15.15
C LYS A 312 5.50 106.93 14.99
N PRO A 313 5.75 106.23 13.85
CA PRO A 313 5.11 104.90 13.59
C PRO A 313 5.96 103.71 13.06
N ALA A 314 5.56 102.47 13.43
CA ALA A 314 5.36 101.33 12.52
C ALA A 314 4.46 100.26 13.20
N GLN A 315 3.62 99.54 12.44
CA GLN A 315 2.54 98.64 12.91
C GLN A 315 2.03 97.79 11.71
N PRO A 316 1.25 96.70 11.88
CA PRO A 316 1.37 95.50 12.71
C PRO A 316 1.57 94.22 11.82
N ALA A 317 1.52 93.00 12.41
CA ALA A 317 0.68 91.90 11.91
C ALA A 317 0.68 90.65 12.83
N ALA A 318 -0.44 89.91 12.78
CA ALA A 318 -0.62 88.50 13.15
C ALA A 318 -1.32 87.81 11.93
N PRO A 319 -1.64 86.50 11.86
CA PRO A 319 -1.64 85.47 12.91
C PRO A 319 -1.13 84.05 12.47
N ASN A 320 -1.48 83.03 13.28
CA ASN A 320 -1.48 81.57 13.03
C ASN A 320 -2.31 81.15 11.77
N PRO A 321 -2.37 79.88 11.26
CA PRO A 321 -2.16 78.59 11.99
C PRO A 321 -1.61 77.33 11.23
N ALA A 322 -1.60 76.19 11.96
CA ALA A 322 -1.95 74.81 11.55
C ALA A 322 -0.94 73.81 10.88
N ASP A 323 -0.75 72.68 11.60
CA ASP A 323 -0.86 71.25 11.20
C ASP A 323 0.12 70.48 10.28
N ALA A 324 0.07 69.13 10.46
CA ALA A 324 0.78 68.01 9.80
C ALA A 324 2.31 67.87 10.12
N ILE A 325 2.91 66.72 10.47
CA ILE A 325 2.86 65.33 9.91
C ILE A 325 3.44 65.34 8.46
N ASP A 326 4.49 64.62 8.09
CA ASP A 326 4.95 63.28 8.50
C ASP A 326 6.51 63.15 8.49
N ALA A 327 7.06 61.93 8.65
CA ALA A 327 8.49 61.65 8.48
C ALA A 327 8.79 60.28 7.85
N ASP A 328 9.54 60.24 6.73
CA ASP A 328 10.25 59.02 6.29
C ASP A 328 11.40 59.30 5.29
N GLU A 329 12.56 58.67 5.52
CA GLU A 329 13.79 58.65 4.67
C GLU A 329 14.78 57.60 5.25
N PRO A 330 15.73 56.99 4.49
CA PRO A 330 15.71 56.70 3.05
C PRO A 330 15.95 55.19 2.66
N PRO A 331 17.09 54.68 2.10
CA PRO A 331 16.99 54.05 0.76
C PRO A 331 17.74 52.70 0.47
N LYS A 332 17.22 51.93 -0.51
CA LYS A 332 17.95 51.02 -1.46
C LYS A 332 18.79 49.87 -0.83
N VAL A 333 19.38 48.87 -1.52
CA VAL A 333 19.59 48.51 -2.96
C VAL A 333 19.64 46.97 -3.14
N ALA A 334 19.39 46.46 -4.37
CA ALA A 334 20.01 45.26 -5.00
C ALA A 334 19.83 43.83 -4.39
N ALA A 335 19.91 42.70 -5.13
CA ALA A 335 19.73 42.40 -6.57
C ALA A 335 19.75 40.85 -6.84
N VAL A 336 19.57 40.45 -8.13
CA VAL A 336 20.01 39.18 -8.78
C VAL A 336 19.06 37.93 -8.79
N ARG A 337 18.55 37.65 -10.01
CA ARG A 337 18.18 36.35 -10.65
C ARG A 337 17.36 35.25 -9.93
N PRO A 338 16.30 34.77 -10.61
CA PRO A 338 15.99 33.34 -10.76
C PRO A 338 16.49 32.78 -12.12
N THR A 339 16.70 31.45 -12.20
CA THR A 339 16.94 30.70 -13.45
C THR A 339 15.73 29.84 -13.84
N PRO A 340 15.54 29.48 -15.14
CA PRO A 340 14.31 28.85 -15.63
C PRO A 340 14.21 27.35 -15.33
N ALA A 341 13.00 26.82 -15.53
CA ALA A 341 12.67 25.39 -15.45
C ALA A 341 12.60 24.76 -16.88
N PRO A 342 11.99 23.57 -17.11
CA PRO A 342 12.74 22.35 -17.40
C PRO A 342 12.60 21.85 -18.85
N ALA A 343 13.39 20.82 -19.21
CA ALA A 343 13.23 20.00 -20.41
C ALA A 343 13.33 18.49 -20.07
N PRO A 344 12.71 17.57 -20.86
CA PRO A 344 12.41 16.22 -20.40
C PRO A 344 13.33 15.11 -20.95
N VAL A 345 13.09 13.89 -20.43
CA VAL A 345 13.66 12.56 -20.73
C VAL A 345 14.14 12.27 -22.15
N ASP A 346 15.19 11.44 -22.22
CA ASP A 346 15.40 10.48 -23.32
C ASP A 346 16.11 9.21 -22.80
N GLU A 347 15.35 8.32 -22.13
CA GLU A 347 15.75 6.93 -21.89
C GLU A 347 14.67 6.02 -22.47
N THR A 348 15.02 5.25 -23.50
CA THR A 348 14.08 4.41 -24.26
C THR A 348 13.95 3.02 -23.63
N PRO A 349 12.77 2.62 -23.08
CA PRO A 349 12.54 1.25 -22.68
C PRO A 349 12.46 0.35 -23.91
N ALA A 350 13.03 -0.86 -23.84
CA ALA A 350 12.95 -1.81 -24.95
C ALA A 350 11.49 -2.15 -25.29
N LYS A 351 11.15 -2.13 -26.59
CA LYS A 351 9.81 -2.43 -27.09
C LYS A 351 9.41 -3.87 -26.68
N PRO A 352 8.26 -4.09 -26.04
CA PRO A 352 7.71 -5.43 -25.87
C PRO A 352 7.55 -6.13 -27.22
N ALA A 353 7.90 -7.41 -27.30
CA ALA A 353 7.72 -8.18 -28.52
C ALA A 353 6.23 -8.27 -28.89
N ASP A 354 5.89 -8.04 -30.16
CA ASP A 354 4.50 -8.11 -30.63
C ASP A 354 4.02 -9.57 -30.66
N ILE A 355 3.56 -10.09 -29.52
CA ILE A 355 2.87 -11.38 -29.48
C ILE A 355 1.55 -11.23 -30.24
N ALA A 356 1.53 -11.69 -31.49
CA ALA A 356 0.34 -11.69 -32.34
C ALA A 356 -0.66 -12.75 -31.86
N LEU A 357 -1.39 -12.43 -30.78
CA LEU A 357 -2.35 -13.33 -30.14
C LEU A 357 -3.51 -13.68 -31.08
N ALA A 358 -3.66 -14.96 -31.40
CA ALA A 358 -4.79 -15.44 -32.19
C ALA A 358 -6.13 -15.21 -31.44
N PRO A 359 -7.16 -14.65 -32.11
CA PRO A 359 -8.37 -14.17 -31.46
C PRO A 359 -9.19 -15.31 -30.83
N VAL A 360 -9.46 -15.18 -29.53
CA VAL A 360 -10.18 -16.20 -28.73
C VAL A 360 -11.70 -15.99 -28.74
N ALA A 361 -12.17 -14.81 -29.12
CA ALA A 361 -13.58 -14.51 -29.33
C ALA A 361 -13.76 -13.61 -30.57
N PRO A 362 -14.93 -13.64 -31.24
CA PRO A 362 -15.26 -12.70 -32.30
C PRO A 362 -15.21 -11.24 -31.81
N ALA A 363 -14.72 -10.32 -32.64
CA ALA A 363 -14.68 -8.91 -32.30
C ALA A 363 -16.09 -8.38 -31.94
N GLY A 364 -16.20 -7.72 -30.80
CA GLY A 364 -17.48 -7.23 -30.27
C GLY A 364 -18.25 -8.21 -29.36
N ALA A 365 -17.84 -9.48 -29.26
CA ALA A 365 -18.52 -10.47 -28.41
C ALA A 365 -18.54 -10.08 -26.92
N PHE A 366 -17.46 -9.46 -26.41
CA PHE A 366 -17.46 -8.95 -25.02
C PHE A 366 -18.41 -7.76 -24.84
N ALA A 367 -18.55 -6.89 -25.84
CA ALA A 367 -19.35 -5.66 -25.75
C ALA A 367 -20.86 -5.91 -25.58
N SER A 368 -21.37 -7.04 -26.05
CA SER A 368 -22.78 -7.43 -25.85
C SER A 368 -23.07 -7.87 -24.40
N LEU A 369 -22.05 -8.21 -23.61
CA LEU A 369 -22.18 -8.62 -22.20
C LEU A 369 -22.30 -7.44 -21.22
N LYS A 370 -22.37 -6.20 -21.72
CA LYS A 370 -22.50 -5.00 -20.89
C LYS A 370 -23.78 -5.08 -20.03
N GLY A 371 -23.59 -5.04 -18.71
CA GLY A 371 -24.65 -5.16 -17.71
C GLY A 371 -25.09 -6.60 -17.44
N GLN A 372 -24.36 -7.59 -17.95
CA GLN A 372 -24.66 -9.02 -17.83
C GLN A 372 -23.55 -9.82 -17.13
N LEU A 373 -22.36 -9.25 -16.95
CA LEU A 373 -21.23 -9.93 -16.30
C LEU A 373 -21.54 -10.22 -14.83
N ARG A 374 -21.10 -11.40 -14.37
CA ARG A 374 -21.17 -11.80 -12.95
C ARG A 374 -20.02 -11.18 -12.16
N ALA A 375 -20.19 -10.97 -10.86
CA ALA A 375 -19.09 -10.63 -9.97
C ALA A 375 -17.96 -11.68 -10.07
N PRO A 376 -16.68 -11.27 -10.17
CA PRO A 376 -15.55 -12.20 -10.26
C PRO A 376 -15.28 -12.94 -8.93
N VAL A 377 -15.73 -12.39 -7.79
CA VAL A 377 -15.70 -13.07 -6.49
C VAL A 377 -16.91 -12.61 -5.66
N ALA A 378 -17.43 -13.50 -4.80
CA ALA A 378 -18.45 -13.15 -3.82
C ALA A 378 -17.82 -12.31 -2.69
N GLY A 379 -18.25 -11.07 -2.52
CA GLY A 379 -17.68 -10.15 -1.55
C GLY A 379 -18.40 -8.80 -1.53
N LYS A 380 -17.84 -7.82 -0.81
CA LYS A 380 -18.40 -6.47 -0.68
C LYS A 380 -17.49 -5.44 -1.34
N VAL A 381 -18.02 -4.65 -2.26
CA VAL A 381 -17.31 -3.49 -2.84
C VAL A 381 -17.05 -2.44 -1.75
N THR A 382 -15.79 -2.12 -1.50
CA THR A 382 -15.35 -1.10 -0.51
C THR A 382 -14.73 0.13 -1.16
N ALA A 383 -14.01 -0.04 -2.27
CA ALA A 383 -13.58 1.05 -3.15
C ALA A 383 -14.30 0.98 -4.50
N LYS A 384 -14.66 2.14 -5.06
CA LYS A 384 -15.37 2.29 -6.33
C LYS A 384 -14.51 3.03 -7.35
N TYR A 385 -14.74 2.78 -8.63
CA TYR A 385 -14.11 3.52 -9.71
C TYR A 385 -14.27 5.03 -9.52
N GLY A 386 -13.19 5.79 -9.72
CA GLY A 386 -13.18 7.25 -9.59
C GLY A 386 -13.20 7.80 -8.16
N SER A 387 -13.35 6.97 -7.11
CA SER A 387 -13.26 7.47 -5.73
C SER A 387 -11.81 7.80 -5.34
N ARG A 388 -11.60 8.64 -4.34
CA ARG A 388 -10.27 9.14 -3.94
C ARG A 388 -9.53 8.14 -3.04
N ARG A 389 -8.27 7.79 -3.35
CA ARG A 389 -7.42 6.91 -2.52
C ARG A 389 -6.57 7.72 -1.53
N GLY A 390 -7.22 8.32 -0.54
CA GLY A 390 -6.56 9.18 0.47
C GLY A 390 -6.05 10.48 -0.14
N GLU A 391 -4.78 10.83 0.09
CA GLU A 391 -4.15 11.96 -0.60
C GLU A 391 -3.76 11.63 -2.06
N GLY A 392 -3.64 10.35 -2.40
CA GLY A 392 -3.23 9.85 -3.71
C GLY A 392 -4.28 9.93 -4.82
N PRO A 393 -3.96 9.37 -6.02
CA PRO A 393 -4.84 9.41 -7.18
C PRO A 393 -6.15 8.62 -6.98
N THR A 394 -7.12 8.85 -7.87
CA THR A 394 -8.39 8.13 -7.83
C THR A 394 -8.24 6.65 -8.20
N TRP A 395 -9.10 5.81 -7.64
CA TRP A 395 -9.18 4.38 -7.96
C TRP A 395 -9.57 4.19 -9.43
N LYS A 396 -8.79 3.37 -10.16
CA LYS A 396 -9.01 3.04 -11.58
C LYS A 396 -9.85 1.77 -11.80
N GLY A 397 -10.35 1.19 -10.72
CA GLY A 397 -11.17 0.00 -10.69
C GLY A 397 -12.00 -0.06 -9.41
N VAL A 398 -12.45 -1.25 -9.04
CA VAL A 398 -13.13 -1.52 -7.77
C VAL A 398 -12.25 -2.38 -6.87
N PHE A 399 -12.44 -2.28 -5.55
CA PHE A 399 -11.89 -3.24 -4.59
C PHE A 399 -13.03 -3.99 -3.92
N ILE A 400 -12.99 -5.32 -3.98
CA ILE A 400 -14.03 -6.24 -3.52
C ILE A 400 -13.45 -7.00 -2.32
N ARG A 401 -13.81 -6.60 -1.10
CA ARG A 401 -13.39 -7.30 0.12
C ARG A 401 -14.05 -8.69 0.16
N ALA A 402 -13.22 -9.71 0.23
CA ALA A 402 -13.58 -11.12 0.30
C ALA A 402 -12.55 -11.84 1.20
N SER A 403 -12.81 -13.10 1.57
CA SER A 403 -11.87 -13.89 2.37
C SER A 403 -10.62 -14.27 1.58
N GLU A 404 -9.47 -14.34 2.26
CA GLU A 404 -8.25 -14.95 1.71
C GLU A 404 -8.54 -16.41 1.33
N GLY A 405 -7.96 -16.87 0.21
CA GLY A 405 -8.23 -18.17 -0.40
C GLY A 405 -9.52 -18.26 -1.24
N ALA A 406 -10.42 -17.26 -1.22
CA ALA A 406 -11.68 -17.33 -1.97
C ALA A 406 -11.46 -17.35 -3.50
N GLU A 407 -12.20 -18.20 -4.22
CA GLU A 407 -12.00 -18.39 -5.66
C GLU A 407 -12.41 -17.16 -6.49
N VAL A 408 -11.49 -16.70 -7.34
CA VAL A 408 -11.67 -15.62 -8.31
C VAL A 408 -11.94 -16.22 -9.68
N HIS A 409 -12.98 -15.74 -10.34
CA HIS A 409 -13.53 -16.28 -11.57
C HIS A 409 -13.40 -15.30 -12.74
N ALA A 410 -13.09 -15.80 -13.93
CA ALA A 410 -13.08 -14.99 -15.14
C ALA A 410 -14.49 -14.49 -15.49
N VAL A 411 -14.66 -13.18 -15.69
CA VAL A 411 -15.99 -12.60 -15.97
C VAL A 411 -16.56 -12.97 -17.33
N ALA A 412 -15.70 -13.31 -18.30
CA ALA A 412 -16.05 -13.67 -19.67
C ALA A 412 -14.96 -14.56 -20.31
N THR A 413 -15.26 -15.17 -21.46
CA THR A 413 -14.29 -15.93 -22.28
C THR A 413 -13.13 -15.03 -22.70
N GLY A 414 -11.90 -15.53 -22.65
CA GLY A 414 -10.73 -14.75 -23.08
C GLY A 414 -9.42 -15.52 -23.01
N ARG A 415 -8.31 -14.84 -23.28
CA ARG A 415 -6.95 -15.37 -23.14
C ARG A 415 -6.21 -14.63 -22.03
N VAL A 416 -5.53 -15.38 -21.16
CA VAL A 416 -4.60 -14.79 -20.19
C VAL A 416 -3.39 -14.25 -20.95
N VAL A 417 -3.08 -12.97 -20.76
CA VAL A 417 -1.93 -12.30 -21.42
C VAL A 417 -0.78 -12.04 -20.45
N ILE A 418 -1.08 -11.83 -19.17
CA ILE A 418 -0.15 -11.60 -18.06
C ILE A 418 -0.65 -12.41 -16.86
N ALA A 419 0.26 -13.06 -16.13
CA ALA A 419 -0.02 -13.87 -14.94
C ALA A 419 1.23 -13.96 -14.04
N GLU A 420 1.56 -12.86 -13.36
CA GLU A 420 2.82 -12.66 -12.62
C GLU A 420 2.62 -11.72 -11.41
N TRP A 421 3.62 -11.62 -10.52
CA TRP A 421 3.63 -10.58 -9.48
C TRP A 421 4.06 -9.22 -10.06
N MET A 422 3.34 -8.15 -9.70
CA MET A 422 3.68 -6.77 -10.12
C MET A 422 3.61 -5.78 -8.95
N ARG A 423 4.66 -4.96 -8.77
CA ARG A 423 4.79 -4.01 -7.64
C ARG A 423 3.55 -3.12 -7.50
N GLY A 424 3.01 -3.06 -6.28
CA GLY A 424 1.79 -2.32 -5.93
C GLY A 424 0.47 -3.05 -6.25
N PHE A 425 0.44 -3.96 -7.22
CA PHE A 425 -0.72 -4.80 -7.57
C PHE A 425 -0.68 -6.18 -6.90
N GLY A 426 0.50 -6.71 -6.58
CA GLY A 426 0.69 -8.08 -6.10
C GLY A 426 0.59 -9.10 -7.23
N ASN A 427 0.22 -10.34 -6.91
CA ASN A 427 -0.05 -11.37 -7.91
C ASN A 427 -1.23 -10.93 -8.80
N LEU A 428 -1.00 -10.85 -10.11
CA LEU A 428 -1.83 -10.17 -11.10
C LEU A 428 -2.11 -11.09 -12.31
N ILE A 429 -3.38 -11.22 -12.69
CA ILE A 429 -3.81 -11.78 -13.99
C ILE A 429 -4.46 -10.68 -14.82
N ILE A 430 -4.12 -10.63 -16.12
CA ILE A 430 -4.83 -9.84 -17.13
C ILE A 430 -5.34 -10.77 -18.22
N ILE A 431 -6.60 -10.58 -18.63
CA ILE A 431 -7.29 -11.41 -19.61
C ILE A 431 -7.79 -10.53 -20.75
N ASP A 432 -7.35 -10.82 -21.98
CA ASP A 432 -7.88 -10.23 -23.21
C ASP A 432 -9.14 -10.97 -23.66
N HIS A 433 -10.22 -10.23 -23.84
CA HIS A 433 -11.51 -10.74 -24.31
C HIS A 433 -11.75 -10.48 -25.81
N GLY A 434 -10.75 -9.95 -26.51
CA GLY A 434 -10.86 -9.50 -27.89
C GLY A 434 -11.51 -8.12 -28.02
N GLY A 435 -11.37 -7.51 -29.21
CA GLY A 435 -11.90 -6.16 -29.46
C GLY A 435 -11.27 -5.06 -28.58
N GLN A 436 -10.02 -5.27 -28.12
CA GLN A 436 -9.30 -4.41 -27.17
C GLN A 436 -9.94 -4.28 -25.79
N TYR A 437 -10.83 -5.22 -25.39
CA TYR A 437 -11.34 -5.32 -24.02
C TYR A 437 -10.47 -6.23 -23.17
N MET A 438 -10.03 -5.73 -22.01
CA MET A 438 -9.26 -6.51 -21.04
C MET A 438 -9.91 -6.43 -19.66
N SER A 439 -9.88 -7.53 -18.91
CA SER A 439 -10.14 -7.53 -17.47
C SER A 439 -8.85 -7.78 -16.68
N LEU A 440 -8.76 -7.17 -15.50
CA LEU A 440 -7.58 -7.20 -14.64
C LEU A 440 -7.99 -7.66 -13.24
N TYR A 441 -7.25 -8.62 -12.68
CA TYR A 441 -7.49 -9.26 -11.38
C TYR A 441 -6.19 -9.20 -10.58
N ALA A 442 -6.14 -8.44 -9.49
CA ALA A 442 -4.93 -8.24 -8.69
C ALA A 442 -5.20 -8.37 -7.18
N ASN A 443 -4.13 -8.35 -6.37
CA ASN A 443 -4.14 -8.68 -4.93
C ASN A 443 -4.52 -10.16 -4.66
N ASN A 444 -4.23 -11.06 -5.59
CA ASN A 444 -4.50 -12.49 -5.47
C ASN A 444 -3.50 -13.17 -4.51
N GLU A 445 -3.88 -14.22 -3.79
CA GLU A 445 -2.91 -15.09 -3.09
C GLU A 445 -2.18 -15.96 -4.12
N SER A 446 -2.89 -16.52 -5.09
CA SER A 446 -2.33 -17.48 -6.04
C SER A 446 -2.97 -17.39 -7.41
N LEU A 447 -2.16 -17.62 -8.45
CA LEU A 447 -2.57 -17.60 -9.84
C LEU A 447 -2.66 -19.03 -10.35
N PHE A 448 -3.82 -19.43 -10.87
CA PHE A 448 -4.03 -20.79 -11.37
C PHE A 448 -3.80 -20.92 -12.88
N LYS A 449 -3.87 -19.82 -13.63
CA LYS A 449 -3.60 -19.78 -15.08
C LYS A 449 -2.21 -19.21 -15.42
N ARG A 450 -1.75 -19.45 -16.65
CA ARG A 450 -0.46 -19.06 -17.22
C ARG A 450 -0.66 -18.18 -18.46
N PRO A 451 0.32 -17.35 -18.87
CA PRO A 451 0.21 -16.56 -20.10
C PRO A 451 0.01 -17.47 -21.32
N GLY A 452 -0.97 -17.14 -22.16
CA GLY A 452 -1.39 -17.95 -23.31
C GLY A 452 -2.66 -18.79 -23.07
N ASP A 453 -2.99 -19.13 -21.81
CA ASP A 453 -4.15 -19.94 -21.43
C ASP A 453 -5.46 -19.32 -21.93
N THR A 454 -6.40 -20.18 -22.36
CA THR A 454 -7.78 -19.77 -22.67
C THR A 454 -8.68 -20.07 -21.48
N VAL A 455 -9.55 -19.12 -21.13
CA VAL A 455 -10.51 -19.24 -20.02
C VAL A 455 -11.95 -19.08 -20.49
N LYS A 456 -12.89 -19.68 -19.76
CA LYS A 456 -14.34 -19.57 -19.96
C LYS A 456 -14.98 -18.64 -18.91
N PRO A 457 -16.19 -18.11 -19.15
CA PRO A 457 -16.91 -17.31 -18.15
C PRO A 457 -17.24 -18.18 -16.94
N GLY A 458 -16.91 -17.70 -15.73
CA GLY A 458 -17.09 -18.48 -14.49
C GLY A 458 -16.04 -19.58 -14.27
N GLU A 459 -14.95 -19.60 -15.04
CA GLU A 459 -13.80 -20.48 -14.76
C GLU A 459 -12.90 -19.85 -13.70
N VAL A 460 -12.39 -20.65 -12.75
CA VAL A 460 -11.52 -20.16 -11.68
C VAL A 460 -10.12 -19.87 -12.23
N ILE A 461 -9.62 -18.67 -11.95
CA ILE A 461 -8.35 -18.16 -12.48
C ILE A 461 -7.30 -17.85 -11.41
N SER A 462 -7.73 -17.51 -10.19
CA SER A 462 -6.88 -17.19 -9.04
C SER A 462 -7.64 -17.35 -7.72
N SER A 463 -6.95 -17.19 -6.59
CA SER A 463 -7.54 -17.04 -5.26
C SER A 463 -7.32 -15.62 -4.73
N VAL A 464 -8.27 -15.09 -3.95
CA VAL A 464 -8.13 -13.80 -3.25
C VAL A 464 -7.03 -13.88 -2.20
N GLY A 465 -6.22 -12.82 -2.06
CA GLY A 465 -5.17 -12.74 -1.04
C GLY A 465 -5.01 -11.33 -0.49
N ASN A 466 -3.78 -11.01 -0.07
CA ASN A 466 -3.36 -9.65 0.25
C ASN A 466 -1.89 -9.42 -0.11
N THR A 467 -1.55 -9.58 -1.40
CA THR A 467 -0.17 -9.60 -1.93
C THR A 467 0.27 -8.30 -2.59
N GLY A 468 -0.65 -7.32 -2.70
CA GLY A 468 -0.43 -5.99 -3.27
C GLY A 468 -0.44 -4.87 -2.23
N SER A 469 -0.67 -3.63 -2.67
CA SER A 469 -0.63 -2.41 -1.82
C SER A 469 -1.85 -2.21 -0.89
N SER A 470 -2.50 -3.29 -0.45
CA SER A 470 -3.67 -3.29 0.42
C SER A 470 -3.32 -3.73 1.85
N GLU A 471 -4.08 -3.24 2.84
CA GLU A 471 -4.00 -3.72 4.23
C GLU A 471 -5.15 -4.70 4.57
N GLU A 472 -6.04 -4.96 3.61
CA GLU A 472 -7.20 -5.85 3.73
C GLU A 472 -7.17 -6.90 2.62
N SER A 473 -7.58 -8.14 2.93
CA SER A 473 -7.80 -9.15 1.89
C SER A 473 -9.01 -8.81 1.01
N GLY A 474 -8.88 -9.04 -0.29
CA GLY A 474 -9.88 -8.71 -1.29
C GLY A 474 -9.30 -8.60 -2.69
N LEU A 475 -10.16 -8.72 -3.69
CA LEU A 475 -9.80 -8.62 -5.11
C LEU A 475 -9.78 -7.15 -5.56
N TYR A 476 -8.68 -6.73 -6.19
CA TYR A 476 -8.69 -5.51 -7.01
C TYR A 476 -9.08 -5.87 -8.46
N PHE A 477 -10.06 -5.16 -9.01
CA PHE A 477 -10.62 -5.47 -10.32
C PHE A 477 -10.78 -4.22 -11.21
N GLU A 478 -10.19 -4.25 -12.41
CA GLU A 478 -10.40 -3.23 -13.45
C GLU A 478 -11.00 -3.85 -14.72
N LEU A 479 -11.73 -3.03 -15.48
CA LEU A 479 -11.99 -3.27 -16.90
C LEU A 479 -11.32 -2.17 -17.72
N ARG A 480 -10.72 -2.57 -18.85
CA ARG A 480 -10.04 -1.67 -19.80
C ARG A 480 -10.58 -1.86 -21.21
N HIS A 481 -10.63 -0.77 -21.97
CA HIS A 481 -10.94 -0.76 -23.40
C HIS A 481 -9.99 0.22 -24.09
N GLN A 482 -9.31 -0.21 -25.15
CA GLN A 482 -8.34 0.63 -25.89
C GLN A 482 -7.25 1.22 -24.96
N GLY A 483 -6.81 0.44 -23.96
CA GLY A 483 -5.84 0.85 -22.93
C GLY A 483 -6.40 1.72 -21.79
N ALA A 484 -7.55 2.37 -21.97
CA ALA A 484 -8.18 3.19 -20.94
C ALA A 484 -9.04 2.35 -19.97
N THR A 485 -8.94 2.63 -18.67
CA THR A 485 -9.81 2.05 -17.63
C THR A 485 -11.20 2.69 -17.65
N PHE A 486 -12.24 1.91 -17.39
CA PHE A 486 -13.62 2.40 -17.28
C PHE A 486 -14.36 1.76 -16.09
N ASP A 487 -15.47 2.36 -15.65
CA ASP A 487 -16.22 1.90 -14.48
C ASP A 487 -16.81 0.48 -14.66
N PRO A 488 -16.36 -0.52 -13.87
CA PRO A 488 -16.90 -1.87 -13.94
C PRO A 488 -18.36 -1.99 -13.50
N ALA A 489 -18.90 -1.04 -12.71
CA ALA A 489 -20.28 -1.11 -12.21
C ALA A 489 -21.34 -0.96 -13.33
N GLY A 490 -20.97 -0.39 -14.48
CA GLY A 490 -21.81 -0.37 -15.68
C GLY A 490 -21.84 -1.70 -16.47
N TRP A 491 -21.11 -2.71 -16.01
CA TRP A 491 -20.89 -3.98 -16.71
C TRP A 491 -21.13 -5.21 -15.84
N VAL A 492 -20.64 -5.19 -14.60
CA VAL A 492 -20.67 -6.29 -13.63
C VAL A 492 -21.75 -6.08 -12.59
N LYS A 493 -22.51 -7.13 -12.29
CA LYS A 493 -23.43 -7.18 -11.15
C LYS A 493 -22.67 -7.62 -9.90
N PHE A 494 -22.35 -6.64 -9.05
CA PHE A 494 -21.74 -6.81 -7.72
C PHE A 494 -22.80 -6.99 -6.63
#